data_AF-A0AAD6C953-F1
#
_entry.id   AF-A0AAD6C953-F1
#
_cell.length_a   1.000
_cell.length_b   1.000
_cell.length_c   1.000
_cell.angle_alpha   90.00
_cell.angle_beta   90.00
_cell.angle_gamma   90.00
#
_symmetry.space_group_name_H-M   'P 1'
#
loop_
_entity.id
_entity.type
_entity.pdbx_description
1 polymer ?
#
loop_
_entity_poly.entity_id
_entity_poly.type
_entity_poly.pdbx_seq_one_letter_code
_entity_poly.pdbx_strand_id
1 'polypeptide(L)'
;MSAKSPSSLNGSEYALVHAIYFSSMACMSDKEVNELFDMTKETAMDIYRLSTEEALTKAVLLNMDEDLLALQALVLFLSVSHLTGKANTAWKLTGIARRSSVFSQTDQAPFQIEIRNRIWWQLWYLDHRATKDFRQRDGSDSPSTFKLPSNVDDSDLDPNSRHPVTSRIGWSEQTFALVRYQIAQTRQRLNEDISMIQKKEIIRDCEKRLHDRYLQFCTDEHSPIQWLTRHVAHVLTMEMWFELYSADTIAITFNGLEDNSQHEQGFQDHLFLNAIDIVDTTSRLETEHLSRQWAWLLRGYQQFRPLVFLLNELQYREPCAAVAHAWKVVESALSRWPDSSRNSANGRLMDNLKNKADEIQLRLSQRSRNG
;
A
#
# COMPACT_ATOMS: atom_id res chain seq x y z
N MET A 1 28.28 8.58 -10.23
CA MET A 1 27.92 9.68 -11.15
C MET A 1 28.41 10.99 -10.54
N SER A 2 29.24 11.74 -11.25
CA SER A 2 29.67 13.07 -10.82
C SER A 2 28.48 14.03 -10.91
N ALA A 3 28.15 14.73 -9.83
CA ALA A 3 27.01 15.65 -9.79
C ALA A 3 27.27 16.83 -10.74
N LYS A 4 26.52 16.87 -11.84
CA LYS A 4 26.50 18.02 -12.77
C LYS A 4 25.98 19.26 -12.03
N SER A 5 26.53 20.43 -12.34
CA SER A 5 26.02 21.73 -11.88
C SER A 5 24.55 21.92 -12.30
N PRO A 6 23.68 22.57 -11.49
CA PRO A 6 22.25 22.72 -11.78
C PRO A 6 21.91 23.35 -13.15
N SER A 7 22.85 24.13 -13.69
CA SER A 7 22.76 24.83 -14.98
C SER A 7 23.00 23.96 -16.23
N SER A 8 23.33 22.68 -16.10
CA SER A 8 23.58 21.77 -17.24
C SER A 8 22.58 20.63 -17.38
N LEU A 9 21.47 20.68 -16.62
CA LEU A 9 20.41 19.68 -16.70
C LEU A 9 19.46 20.01 -17.85
N ASN A 10 19.07 18.98 -18.61
CA ASN A 10 17.96 19.11 -19.56
C ASN A 10 16.60 19.15 -18.81
N GLY A 11 15.51 19.45 -19.51
CA GLY A 11 14.19 19.63 -18.89
C GLY A 11 13.73 18.41 -18.07
N SER A 12 14.02 17.20 -18.53
CA SER A 12 13.59 15.94 -17.89
C SER A 12 14.47 15.56 -16.70
N GLU A 13 15.79 15.77 -16.81
CA GLU A 13 16.72 15.67 -15.67
C GLU A 13 16.32 16.66 -14.57
N TYR A 14 15.98 17.90 -14.94
CA TYR A 14 15.50 18.93 -14.01
C TYR A 14 14.21 18.50 -13.31
N ALA A 15 13.23 17.97 -14.07
CA ALA A 15 11.99 17.45 -13.50
C ALA A 15 12.21 16.28 -12.54
N LEU A 16 13.11 15.35 -12.88
CA LEU A 16 13.43 14.21 -12.03
C LEU A 16 14.06 14.65 -10.70
N VAL A 17 15.02 15.58 -10.73
CA VAL A 17 15.65 16.11 -9.53
C VAL A 17 14.62 16.79 -8.62
N HIS A 18 13.70 17.58 -9.19
CA HIS A 18 12.64 18.22 -8.40
C HIS A 18 11.67 17.21 -7.79
N ALA A 19 11.30 16.16 -8.54
CA ALA A 19 10.48 15.08 -8.02
C ALA A 19 11.18 14.34 -6.85
N ILE A 20 12.50 14.15 -6.92
CA ILE A 20 13.31 13.58 -5.82
C ILE A 20 13.32 14.51 -4.61
N TYR A 21 13.47 15.82 -4.79
CA TYR A 21 13.41 16.79 -3.70
C TYR A 21 12.04 16.79 -3.02
N PHE A 22 10.96 16.83 -3.81
CA PHE A 22 9.60 16.73 -3.29
C PHE A 22 9.37 15.43 -2.52
N SER A 23 9.85 14.30 -3.04
CA SER A 23 9.78 13.01 -2.35
C SER A 23 10.55 13.02 -1.03
N SER A 24 11.74 13.65 -1.02
CA SER A 24 12.57 13.75 0.17
C SER A 24 11.87 14.57 1.26
N MET A 25 11.26 15.70 0.91
CA MET A 25 10.46 16.51 1.84
C MET A 25 9.30 15.71 2.45
N ALA A 26 8.65 14.86 1.65
CA ALA A 26 7.56 14.03 2.13
C ALA A 26 8.03 12.98 3.17
N CYS A 27 9.22 12.40 2.95
CA CYS A 27 9.81 11.37 3.80
C CYS A 27 10.37 11.90 5.13
N MET A 28 10.88 13.13 5.15
CA MET A 28 11.45 13.76 6.35
C MET A 28 10.37 14.07 7.41
N SER A 29 10.72 14.03 8.68
CA SER A 29 9.85 14.48 9.78
C SER A 29 9.72 16.01 9.81
N ASP A 30 8.66 16.52 10.44
CA ASP A 30 8.44 17.95 10.63
C ASP A 30 9.62 18.63 11.34
N LYS A 31 10.24 17.91 12.29
CA LYS A 31 11.44 18.37 13.00
C LYS A 31 12.64 18.52 12.07
N GLU A 32 12.93 17.50 11.26
CA GLU A 32 14.07 17.54 10.32
C GLU A 32 13.90 18.62 9.25
N VAL A 33 12.68 18.83 8.76
CA VAL A 33 12.41 19.91 7.79
C VAL A 33 12.64 21.28 8.43
N ASN A 34 12.17 21.47 9.66
CA ASN A 34 12.38 22.73 10.38
C ASN A 34 13.87 22.99 10.67
N GLU A 35 14.61 21.98 11.12
CA GLU A 35 16.04 22.10 11.43
C GLU A 35 16.92 22.36 10.19
N LEU A 36 16.58 21.78 9.03
CA LEU A 36 17.39 21.92 7.81
C LEU A 36 16.99 23.11 6.94
N PHE A 37 15.71 23.50 6.92
CA PHE A 37 15.17 24.48 5.98
C PHE A 37 14.56 25.72 6.64
N ASP A 38 14.51 25.77 7.98
CA ASP A 38 13.95 26.88 8.75
C ASP A 38 12.51 27.25 8.33
N MET A 39 11.71 26.23 7.99
CA MET A 39 10.32 26.37 7.57
C MET A 39 9.47 25.20 8.05
N THR A 40 8.14 25.35 7.94
CA THR A 40 7.23 24.24 8.25
C THR A 40 7.25 23.20 7.14
N LYS A 41 7.00 21.93 7.49
CA LYS A 41 6.88 20.85 6.50
C LYS A 41 5.79 21.13 5.47
N GLU A 42 4.67 21.70 5.89
CA GLU A 42 3.58 22.10 4.99
C GLU A 42 4.06 23.10 3.93
N THR A 43 4.76 24.16 4.34
CA THR A 43 5.29 25.17 3.42
C THR A 43 6.34 24.57 2.47
N ALA A 44 7.27 23.76 2.98
CA ALA A 44 8.25 23.08 2.15
C ALA A 44 7.57 22.17 1.10
N MET A 45 6.60 21.37 1.54
CA MET A 45 5.85 20.48 0.65
C MET A 45 5.16 21.22 -0.48
N ASP A 46 4.55 22.38 -0.22
CA ASP A 46 3.91 23.16 -1.27
C ASP A 46 4.90 23.81 -2.25
N ILE A 47 6.03 24.31 -1.78
CA ILE A 47 7.09 24.88 -2.62
C ILE A 47 7.64 23.82 -3.58
N TYR A 48 8.07 22.69 -3.04
CA TYR A 48 8.69 21.64 -3.86
C TYR A 48 7.68 20.94 -4.76
N ARG A 49 6.41 20.84 -4.35
CA ARG A 49 5.32 20.36 -5.22
C ARG A 49 5.13 21.28 -6.42
N LEU A 50 4.94 22.59 -6.20
CA LEU A 50 4.71 23.55 -7.28
C LEU A 50 5.90 23.56 -8.25
N SER A 51 7.13 23.57 -7.72
CA SER A 51 8.32 23.53 -8.55
C SER A 51 8.43 22.24 -9.37
N THR A 52 7.96 21.10 -8.83
CA THR A 52 7.91 19.83 -9.57
C THR A 52 6.83 19.85 -10.64
N GLU A 53 5.65 20.40 -10.35
CA GLU A 53 4.55 20.55 -11.32
C GLU A 53 4.98 21.41 -12.52
N GLU A 54 5.66 22.53 -12.28
CA GLU A 54 6.19 23.38 -13.34
C GLU A 54 7.25 22.67 -14.19
N ALA A 55 8.17 21.94 -13.56
CA ALA A 55 9.21 21.19 -14.24
C ALA A 55 8.62 20.05 -15.09
N LEU A 56 7.68 19.29 -14.54
CA LEU A 56 6.97 18.23 -15.26
C LEU A 56 6.15 18.80 -16.42
N THR A 57 5.47 19.93 -16.24
CA THR A 57 4.70 20.55 -17.32
C THR A 57 5.60 20.89 -18.51
N LYS A 58 6.82 21.39 -18.26
CA LYS A 58 7.79 21.70 -19.32
C LYS A 58 8.35 20.45 -20.00
N ALA A 59 8.59 19.38 -19.24
CA ALA A 59 9.20 18.14 -19.74
C ALA A 59 8.20 17.18 -20.42
N VAL A 60 7.05 16.96 -19.79
CA VAL A 60 6.05 15.94 -20.16
C VAL A 60 5.19 16.38 -21.35
N LEU A 61 4.92 17.68 -21.53
CA LEU A 61 4.12 18.17 -22.66
C LEU A 61 4.76 17.92 -24.03
N LEU A 62 6.08 17.69 -24.10
CA LEU A 62 6.80 17.64 -25.37
C LEU A 62 6.98 16.22 -25.92
N ASN A 63 7.33 15.22 -25.08
CA ASN A 63 7.60 13.84 -25.54
C ASN A 63 7.40 12.79 -24.41
N MET A 64 6.20 12.68 -23.84
CA MET A 64 5.91 11.76 -22.72
C MET A 64 6.21 10.28 -23.03
N ASP A 65 6.10 9.86 -24.28
CA ASP A 65 6.16 8.44 -24.65
C ASP A 65 7.59 7.92 -24.83
N GLU A 66 8.56 8.79 -25.09
CA GLU A 66 9.96 8.43 -25.35
C GLU A 66 10.89 8.75 -24.17
N ASP A 67 10.57 9.78 -23.38
CA ASP A 67 11.44 10.26 -22.31
C ASP A 67 11.21 9.50 -20.98
N LEU A 68 12.03 8.48 -20.74
CA LEU A 68 11.99 7.70 -19.50
C LEU A 68 12.24 8.54 -18.25
N LEU A 69 13.07 9.60 -18.32
CA LEU A 69 13.37 10.43 -17.15
C LEU A 69 12.16 11.25 -16.75
N ALA A 70 11.45 11.81 -17.73
CA ALA A 70 10.21 12.54 -17.48
C ALA A 70 9.11 11.63 -16.89
N LEU A 71 9.00 10.39 -17.38
CA LEU A 71 8.09 9.39 -16.82
C LEU A 71 8.46 8.98 -15.40
N GLN A 72 9.75 8.76 -15.10
CA GLN A 72 10.22 8.48 -13.74
C GLN A 72 9.89 9.63 -12.79
N ALA A 73 10.14 10.87 -13.21
CA ALA A 73 9.80 12.07 -12.45
C ALA A 73 8.30 12.13 -12.14
N LEU A 74 7.47 11.87 -13.14
CA LEU A 74 6.01 11.83 -12.98
C LEU A 74 5.58 10.71 -12.02
N VAL A 75 6.15 9.52 -12.13
CA VAL A 75 5.84 8.39 -11.22
C VAL A 75 6.17 8.73 -9.77
N LEU A 76 7.32 9.36 -9.50
CA LEU A 76 7.69 9.82 -8.16
C LEU A 76 6.70 10.86 -7.62
N PHE A 77 6.42 11.88 -8.44
CA PHE A 77 5.45 12.92 -8.09
C PHE A 77 4.07 12.35 -7.75
N LEU A 78 3.56 11.42 -8.57
CA LEU A 78 2.28 10.76 -8.35
C LEU A 78 2.29 9.88 -7.10
N SER A 79 3.37 9.12 -6.88
CA SER A 79 3.52 8.25 -5.71
C SER A 79 3.42 9.04 -4.40
N VAL A 80 4.10 10.19 -4.33
CA VAL A 80 4.05 11.09 -3.16
C VAL A 80 2.68 11.77 -3.05
N SER A 81 2.13 12.25 -4.17
CA SER A 81 0.83 12.94 -4.18
C SER A 81 -0.34 12.06 -3.71
N HIS A 82 -0.28 10.75 -3.98
CA HIS A 82 -1.20 9.77 -3.42
C HIS A 82 -1.11 9.67 -1.89
N LEU A 83 0.11 9.76 -1.33
CA LEU A 83 0.33 9.68 0.11
C LEU A 83 -0.05 10.96 0.86
N THR A 84 0.07 12.14 0.22
CA THR A 84 -0.06 13.45 0.89
C THR A 84 -1.45 14.07 0.75
N GLY A 85 -2.50 13.28 0.50
CA GLY A 85 -3.90 13.75 0.53
C GLY A 85 -4.43 14.38 -0.76
N LYS A 86 -3.68 14.36 -1.88
CA LYS A 86 -4.16 14.78 -3.22
C LYS A 86 -4.51 13.59 -4.11
N ALA A 87 -4.97 12.50 -3.50
CA ALA A 87 -5.17 11.21 -4.15
C ALA A 87 -6.11 11.26 -5.37
N ASN A 88 -7.14 12.12 -5.40
CA ASN A 88 -8.07 12.19 -6.54
C ASN A 88 -7.40 12.77 -7.80
N THR A 89 -6.67 13.88 -7.66
CA THR A 89 -5.93 14.47 -8.78
C THR A 89 -4.81 13.53 -9.23
N ALA A 90 -4.08 12.94 -8.27
CA ALA A 90 -3.04 11.96 -8.55
C ALA A 90 -3.61 10.76 -9.31
N TRP A 91 -4.75 10.22 -8.89
CA TRP A 91 -5.43 9.10 -9.56
C TRP A 91 -5.76 9.39 -11.02
N LYS A 92 -6.37 10.55 -11.31
CA LYS A 92 -6.68 10.97 -12.68
C LYS A 92 -5.42 11.06 -13.55
N LEU A 93 -4.34 11.64 -13.02
CA LEU A 93 -3.06 11.76 -13.71
C LEU A 93 -2.37 10.40 -13.88
N THR A 94 -2.48 9.49 -12.91
CA THR A 94 -2.00 8.11 -13.02
C THR A 94 -2.66 7.40 -14.19
N GLY A 95 -3.99 7.54 -14.37
CA GLY A 95 -4.71 6.96 -15.49
C GLY A 95 -4.24 7.49 -16.86
N ILE A 96 -3.94 8.79 -16.95
CA ILE A 96 -3.37 9.40 -18.17
C ILE A 96 -1.97 8.84 -18.44
N ALA A 97 -1.10 8.87 -17.42
CA ALA A 97 0.28 8.40 -17.54
C ALA A 97 0.37 6.91 -17.92
N ARG A 98 -0.52 6.08 -17.36
CA ARG A 98 -0.60 4.65 -17.69
C ARG A 98 -0.87 4.45 -19.17
N ARG A 99 -1.83 5.17 -19.75
CA ARG A 99 -2.17 5.06 -21.18
C ARG A 99 -1.00 5.49 -22.08
N SER A 100 -0.30 6.58 -21.74
CA SER A 100 0.88 7.05 -22.49
C SER A 100 2.05 6.05 -22.44
N SER A 101 2.28 5.41 -21.29
CA SER A 101 3.40 4.47 -21.12
C SER A 101 3.33 3.19 -21.98
N VAL A 102 2.19 2.90 -22.61
CA VAL A 102 1.94 1.68 -23.41
C VAL A 102 2.44 1.79 -24.85
N PHE A 103 2.59 3.01 -25.41
CA PHE A 103 2.64 3.22 -26.86
C PHE A 103 3.98 2.94 -27.57
N SER A 104 5.04 2.48 -26.90
CA SER A 104 6.34 2.26 -27.57
C SER A 104 7.09 1.06 -26.99
N GLN A 105 6.89 -0.13 -27.58
CA GLN A 105 7.65 -1.35 -27.27
C GLN A 105 8.42 -1.93 -28.47
N THR A 106 8.32 -1.36 -29.67
CA THR A 106 9.04 -1.87 -30.83
C THR A 106 10.49 -1.39 -30.82
N ASP A 107 11.45 -2.32 -30.92
CA ASP A 107 12.89 -2.10 -31.08
C ASP A 107 13.64 -1.35 -29.94
N GLN A 108 13.28 -1.62 -28.69
CA GLN A 108 13.96 -1.03 -27.53
C GLN A 108 15.07 -1.90 -26.94
N ALA A 109 16.09 -1.25 -26.38
CA ALA A 109 17.15 -1.93 -25.64
C ALA A 109 16.59 -2.62 -24.37
N PRO A 110 17.13 -3.78 -23.96
CA PRO A 110 16.67 -4.50 -22.76
C PRO A 110 16.55 -3.65 -21.49
N PHE A 111 17.48 -2.71 -21.28
CA PHE A 111 17.42 -1.75 -20.19
C PHE A 111 16.15 -0.89 -20.23
N GLN A 112 15.84 -0.31 -21.39
CA GLN A 112 14.66 0.55 -21.55
C GLN A 112 13.37 -0.24 -21.33
N ILE A 113 13.31 -1.49 -21.80
CA ILE A 113 12.18 -2.40 -21.58
C ILE A 113 11.97 -2.63 -20.07
N GLU A 114 13.03 -2.93 -19.32
CA GLU A 114 12.95 -3.14 -17.87
C GLU A 114 12.50 -1.88 -17.13
N ILE A 115 13.05 -0.71 -17.47
CA ILE A 115 12.64 0.57 -16.86
C ILE A 115 11.16 0.89 -17.17
N ARG A 116 10.70 0.67 -18.41
CA ARG A 116 9.29 0.84 -18.77
C ARG A 116 8.39 -0.13 -18.01
N ASN A 117 8.77 -1.39 -17.87
CA ASN A 117 8.03 -2.35 -17.07
C ASN A 117 7.89 -1.87 -15.63
N ARG A 118 8.98 -1.40 -15.01
CA ARG A 118 8.94 -0.85 -13.64
C ARG A 118 8.01 0.36 -13.52
N ILE A 119 8.07 1.30 -14.47
CA ILE A 119 7.18 2.48 -14.55
C ILE A 119 5.72 2.05 -14.68
N TRP A 120 5.42 1.18 -15.65
CA TRP A 120 4.06 0.73 -15.94
C TRP A 120 3.45 0.03 -14.73
N TRP A 121 4.20 -0.89 -14.09
CA TRP A 121 3.73 -1.62 -12.92
C TRP A 121 3.52 -0.72 -11.71
N GLN A 122 4.38 0.29 -11.51
CA GLN A 122 4.19 1.27 -10.45
C GLN A 122 2.94 2.13 -10.71
N LEU A 123 2.72 2.59 -11.94
CA LEU A 123 1.50 3.33 -12.30
C LEU A 123 0.25 2.47 -12.12
N TRP A 124 0.27 1.23 -12.58
CA TRP A 124 -0.82 0.27 -12.41
C TRP A 124 -1.13 0.02 -10.93
N TYR A 125 -0.10 -0.15 -10.10
CA TYR A 125 -0.27 -0.34 -8.66
C TYR A 125 -0.88 0.89 -7.97
N LEU A 126 -0.44 2.11 -8.35
CA LEU A 126 -1.01 3.35 -7.84
C LEU A 126 -2.49 3.50 -8.23
N ASP A 127 -2.84 3.18 -9.47
CA ASP A 127 -4.22 3.20 -9.98
C ASP A 127 -5.10 2.22 -9.19
N HIS A 128 -4.65 0.97 -9.07
CA HIS A 128 -5.35 -0.08 -8.33
C HIS A 128 -5.51 0.25 -6.83
N ARG A 129 -4.51 0.89 -6.22
CA ARG A 129 -4.61 1.34 -4.81
C ARG A 129 -5.64 2.46 -4.67
N ALA A 130 -5.65 3.43 -5.57
CA ALA A 130 -6.59 4.54 -5.54
C ALA A 130 -8.04 4.11 -5.80
N THR A 131 -8.29 3.17 -6.72
CA THR A 131 -9.65 2.62 -6.95
C THR A 131 -10.27 2.06 -5.67
N LYS A 132 -9.46 1.47 -4.77
CA LYS A 132 -9.92 0.99 -3.47
C LYS A 132 -10.30 2.11 -2.52
N ASP A 133 -9.49 3.16 -2.46
CA ASP A 133 -9.75 4.33 -1.61
C ASP A 133 -11.04 5.05 -2.06
N PHE A 134 -11.32 5.06 -3.36
CA PHE A 134 -12.52 5.69 -3.95
C PHE A 134 -13.71 4.75 -4.17
N ARG A 135 -13.61 3.45 -3.84
CA ARG A 135 -14.67 2.42 -3.98
C ARG A 135 -15.35 2.37 -5.36
N GLN A 136 -14.61 2.67 -6.43
CA GLN A 136 -15.13 2.55 -7.79
C GLN A 136 -14.88 1.14 -8.35
N ARG A 137 -15.75 0.67 -9.25
CA ARG A 137 -15.57 -0.65 -9.89
C ARG A 137 -14.33 -0.58 -10.79
N ASP A 138 -13.40 -1.51 -10.61
CA ASP A 138 -12.24 -1.69 -11.49
C ASP A 138 -12.74 -1.94 -12.93
N GLY A 139 -12.57 -0.94 -13.81
CA GLY A 139 -12.70 -1.09 -15.26
C GLY A 139 -11.36 -1.35 -15.94
N SER A 140 -10.31 -1.67 -15.18
CA SER A 140 -8.95 -1.77 -15.70
C SER A 140 -8.75 -3.04 -16.53
N ASP A 141 -8.10 -2.86 -17.68
CA ASP A 141 -7.50 -3.92 -18.49
C ASP A 141 -6.74 -4.92 -17.62
N SER A 142 -6.85 -6.20 -17.99
CA SER A 142 -6.10 -7.28 -17.38
C SER A 142 -4.59 -6.98 -17.44
N PRO A 143 -3.81 -7.26 -16.37
CA PRO A 143 -2.35 -7.17 -16.40
C PRO A 143 -1.68 -8.16 -17.38
N SER A 144 -2.45 -8.85 -18.23
CA SER A 144 -1.96 -9.82 -19.21
C SER A 144 -1.03 -9.24 -20.27
N THR A 145 -1.01 -7.92 -20.47
CA THR A 145 -0.19 -7.29 -21.52
C THR A 145 1.26 -7.06 -21.10
N PHE A 146 1.57 -6.93 -19.80
CA PHE A 146 2.92 -6.60 -19.32
C PHE A 146 3.46 -7.68 -18.38
N LYS A 147 4.68 -8.16 -18.66
CA LYS A 147 5.40 -9.07 -17.77
C LYS A 147 5.79 -8.32 -16.49
N LEU A 148 5.75 -8.99 -15.34
CA LEU A 148 6.28 -8.45 -14.08
C LEU A 148 7.74 -7.98 -14.27
N PRO A 149 8.18 -6.91 -13.58
CA PRO A 149 9.57 -6.48 -13.61
C PRO A 149 10.52 -7.57 -13.13
N SER A 150 11.77 -7.49 -13.54
CA SER A 150 12.76 -8.48 -13.16
C SER A 150 13.19 -8.28 -11.70
N ASN A 151 13.34 -9.36 -10.95
CA ASN A 151 13.92 -9.30 -9.60
C ASN A 151 15.43 -9.14 -9.73
N VAL A 152 15.93 -7.90 -9.77
CA VAL A 152 17.35 -7.54 -9.89
C VAL A 152 17.64 -6.27 -9.09
N ASP A 153 18.92 -5.97 -8.82
CA ASP A 153 19.32 -4.65 -8.30
C ASP A 153 19.59 -3.70 -9.46
N ASP A 154 19.64 -2.40 -9.18
CA ASP A 154 19.98 -1.40 -10.19
C ASP A 154 21.42 -1.56 -10.70
N SER A 155 22.33 -2.13 -9.89
CA SER A 155 23.70 -2.46 -10.32
C SER A 155 23.78 -3.55 -11.38
N ASP A 156 22.73 -4.37 -11.53
CA ASP A 156 22.66 -5.41 -12.56
C ASP A 156 22.20 -4.86 -13.91
N LEU A 157 21.70 -3.62 -13.93
CA LEU A 157 21.16 -2.99 -15.13
C LEU A 157 22.25 -2.19 -15.86
N ASP A 158 22.72 -2.74 -16.98
CA ASP A 158 23.60 -2.02 -17.90
C ASP A 158 22.81 -1.44 -19.09
N PRO A 159 22.77 -0.09 -19.26
CA PRO A 159 22.14 0.56 -20.41
C PRO A 159 22.65 0.09 -21.77
N ASN A 160 23.88 -0.44 -21.84
CA ASN A 160 24.51 -0.89 -23.09
C ASN A 160 24.32 -2.40 -23.34
N SER A 161 23.77 -3.14 -22.37
CA SER A 161 23.56 -4.57 -22.51
C SER A 161 22.53 -4.85 -23.60
N ARG A 162 22.85 -5.82 -24.45
CA ARG A 162 21.92 -6.38 -25.45
C ARG A 162 21.23 -7.65 -24.97
N HIS A 163 21.60 -8.14 -23.79
CA HIS A 163 21.02 -9.34 -23.22
C HIS A 163 19.77 -9.00 -22.40
N PRO A 164 18.71 -9.81 -22.48
CA PRO A 164 17.54 -9.65 -21.61
C PRO A 164 17.94 -9.69 -20.13
N VAL A 165 17.34 -8.80 -19.33
CA VAL A 165 17.50 -8.79 -17.88
C VAL A 165 16.94 -10.10 -17.32
N THR A 166 17.78 -10.82 -16.56
CA THR A 166 17.41 -12.11 -15.97
C THR A 166 17.21 -11.92 -14.47
N SER A 167 16.05 -12.34 -13.97
CA SER A 167 15.76 -12.27 -12.54
C SER A 167 16.69 -13.17 -11.74
N ARG A 168 17.21 -12.65 -10.63
CA ARG A 168 17.98 -13.44 -9.66
C ARG A 168 17.06 -14.21 -8.71
N ILE A 169 17.60 -15.28 -8.14
CA ILE A 169 17.02 -15.95 -6.97
C ILE A 169 17.62 -15.27 -5.73
N GLY A 170 16.77 -14.78 -4.84
CA GLY A 170 17.19 -14.06 -3.64
C GLY A 170 16.57 -12.67 -3.50
N TRP A 171 16.98 -11.98 -2.44
CA TRP A 171 16.61 -10.58 -2.20
C TRP A 171 17.23 -9.65 -3.26
N SER A 172 16.46 -8.65 -3.67
CA SER A 172 16.93 -7.53 -4.50
C SER A 172 16.14 -6.25 -4.16
N GLU A 173 16.62 -5.10 -4.63
CA GLU A 173 15.94 -3.80 -4.48
C GLU A 173 14.50 -3.80 -5.03
N GLN A 174 14.21 -4.63 -6.04
CA GLN A 174 12.86 -4.78 -6.61
C GLN A 174 11.92 -5.67 -5.78
N THR A 175 12.43 -6.43 -4.81
CA THR A 175 11.63 -7.39 -4.04
C THR A 175 10.42 -6.73 -3.37
N PHE A 176 10.60 -5.55 -2.75
CA PHE A 176 9.50 -4.82 -2.11
C PHE A 176 8.38 -4.44 -3.09
N ALA A 177 8.72 -4.03 -4.31
CA ALA A 177 7.73 -3.69 -5.33
C ALA A 177 7.03 -4.94 -5.86
N LEU A 178 7.78 -6.00 -6.16
CA LEU A 178 7.25 -7.27 -6.70
C LEU A 178 6.25 -7.94 -5.76
N VAL A 179 6.54 -7.96 -4.46
CA VAL A 179 5.61 -8.48 -3.44
C VAL A 179 4.28 -7.72 -3.50
N ARG A 180 4.31 -6.39 -3.55
CA ARG A 180 3.10 -5.55 -3.63
C ARG A 180 2.32 -5.79 -4.92
N TYR A 181 3.02 -5.93 -6.06
CA TYR A 181 2.39 -6.21 -7.35
C TYR A 181 1.68 -7.58 -7.35
N GLN A 182 2.32 -8.63 -6.84
CA GLN A 182 1.72 -9.96 -6.80
C GLN A 182 0.50 -10.04 -5.88
N ILE A 183 0.53 -9.34 -4.73
CA ILE A 183 -0.64 -9.25 -3.86
C ILE A 183 -1.78 -8.50 -4.57
N ALA A 184 -1.49 -7.38 -5.23
CA ALA A 184 -2.49 -6.62 -5.99
C ALA A 184 -3.11 -7.46 -7.13
N GLN A 185 -2.30 -8.19 -7.90
CA GLN A 185 -2.79 -9.09 -8.94
C GLN A 185 -3.67 -10.21 -8.37
N THR A 186 -3.24 -10.82 -7.26
CA THR A 186 -4.02 -11.86 -6.57
C THR A 186 -5.37 -11.31 -6.16
N ARG A 187 -5.39 -10.11 -5.59
CA ARG A 187 -6.61 -9.46 -5.15
C ARG A 187 -7.55 -9.11 -6.31
N GLN A 188 -7.03 -8.73 -7.47
CA GLN A 188 -7.85 -8.55 -8.68
C GLN A 188 -8.56 -9.86 -9.06
N ARG A 189 -7.89 -11.01 -8.96
CA ARG A 189 -8.51 -12.33 -9.21
C ARG A 189 -9.61 -12.67 -8.21
N LEU A 190 -9.55 -12.16 -6.98
CA LEU A 190 -10.61 -12.36 -5.98
C LEU A 190 -11.92 -11.61 -6.31
N ASN A 191 -11.86 -10.62 -7.21
CA ASN A 191 -13.04 -9.90 -7.71
C ASN A 191 -13.79 -10.69 -8.79
N GLU A 192 -13.23 -11.78 -9.30
CA GLU A 192 -13.92 -12.69 -10.23
C GLU A 192 -15.06 -13.41 -9.50
N ASP A 193 -16.07 -13.84 -10.25
CA ASP A 193 -17.20 -14.61 -9.73
C ASP A 193 -16.81 -16.07 -9.51
N ILE A 194 -16.08 -16.30 -8.42
CA ILE A 194 -15.53 -17.60 -8.01
C ILE A 194 -15.97 -17.95 -6.59
N SER A 195 -15.99 -19.25 -6.28
CA SER A 195 -16.45 -19.75 -4.99
C SER A 195 -15.58 -19.29 -3.82
N MET A 196 -16.15 -19.24 -2.62
CA MET A 196 -15.41 -18.88 -1.40
C MET A 196 -14.21 -19.81 -1.16
N ILE A 197 -14.37 -21.11 -1.42
CA ILE A 197 -13.27 -22.10 -1.29
C ILE A 197 -12.12 -21.73 -2.22
N GLN A 198 -12.39 -21.43 -3.49
CA GLN A 198 -11.38 -21.00 -4.45
C GLN A 198 -10.73 -19.67 -4.04
N LYS A 199 -11.49 -18.72 -3.49
CA LYS A 199 -10.92 -17.47 -2.95
C LYS A 199 -9.93 -17.74 -1.81
N LYS A 200 -10.28 -18.62 -0.86
CA LYS A 200 -9.39 -19.04 0.24
C LYS A 200 -8.11 -19.71 -0.31
N GLU A 201 -8.23 -20.57 -1.31
CA GLU A 201 -7.09 -21.23 -1.98
C GLU A 201 -6.17 -20.24 -2.70
N ILE A 202 -6.74 -19.29 -3.46
CA ILE A 202 -5.97 -18.26 -4.17
C ILE A 202 -5.13 -17.41 -3.21
N ILE A 203 -5.67 -17.07 -2.03
CA ILE A 203 -4.90 -16.33 -1.02
C ILE A 203 -3.76 -17.18 -0.45
N ARG A 204 -4.02 -18.44 -0.09
CA ARG A 204 -3.00 -19.37 0.41
C ARG A 204 -1.88 -19.60 -0.61
N ASP A 205 -2.24 -19.76 -1.88
CA ASP A 205 -1.26 -19.87 -2.97
C ASP A 205 -0.44 -18.60 -3.13
N CYS A 206 -1.02 -17.44 -2.84
CA CYS A 206 -0.29 -16.17 -2.81
C CYS A 206 0.70 -16.12 -1.67
N GLU A 207 0.28 -16.43 -0.45
CA GLU A 207 1.15 -16.51 0.73
C GLU A 207 2.36 -17.42 0.47
N LYS A 208 2.10 -18.63 -0.03
CA LYS A 208 3.13 -19.59 -0.37
C LYS A 208 4.08 -19.05 -1.45
N ARG A 209 3.54 -18.52 -2.54
CA ARG A 209 4.35 -17.97 -3.64
C ARG A 209 5.21 -16.78 -3.20
N LEU A 210 4.67 -15.90 -2.36
CA LEU A 210 5.42 -14.76 -1.81
C LEU A 210 6.55 -15.23 -0.90
N HIS A 211 6.28 -16.23 -0.05
CA HIS A 211 7.30 -16.83 0.80
C HIS A 211 8.41 -17.49 -0.03
N ASP A 212 8.05 -18.42 -0.91
CA ASP A 212 8.97 -19.21 -1.72
C ASP A 212 9.79 -18.35 -2.70
N ARG A 213 9.28 -17.21 -3.16
CA ARG A 213 10.02 -16.36 -4.12
C ARG A 213 10.78 -15.21 -3.48
N TYR A 214 10.31 -14.69 -2.35
CA TYR A 214 10.80 -13.41 -1.83
C TYR A 214 11.03 -13.42 -0.32
N LEU A 215 10.00 -13.74 0.48
CA LEU A 215 10.06 -13.51 1.92
C LEU A 215 11.04 -14.44 2.63
N GLN A 216 11.29 -15.65 2.10
CA GLN A 216 12.32 -16.54 2.64
C GLN A 216 13.74 -15.96 2.55
N PHE A 217 13.96 -14.99 1.66
CA PHE A 217 15.25 -14.29 1.49
C PHE A 217 15.33 -12.99 2.30
N CYS A 218 14.28 -12.64 3.05
CA CYS A 218 14.27 -11.50 3.97
C CYS A 218 14.86 -11.90 5.33
N THR A 219 16.13 -12.31 5.34
CA THR A 219 16.80 -12.90 6.50
C THR A 219 17.53 -11.91 7.39
N ASP A 220 17.77 -10.68 6.91
CA ASP A 220 18.49 -9.66 7.68
C ASP A 220 17.53 -8.94 8.64
N GLU A 221 17.65 -9.28 9.93
CA GLU A 221 16.87 -8.67 11.00
C GLU A 221 17.20 -7.19 11.21
N HIS A 222 18.38 -6.73 10.78
CA HIS A 222 18.80 -5.34 10.90
C HIS A 222 18.46 -4.52 9.66
N SER A 223 17.98 -5.15 8.57
CA SER A 223 17.59 -4.45 7.35
C SER A 223 16.18 -3.84 7.47
N PRO A 224 16.06 -2.50 7.49
CA PRO A 224 14.77 -1.84 7.64
C PRO A 224 13.82 -2.09 6.46
N ILE A 225 14.35 -2.22 5.25
CA ILE A 225 13.56 -2.47 4.04
C ILE A 225 13.06 -3.92 3.98
N GLN A 226 13.84 -4.89 4.47
CA GLN A 226 13.38 -6.28 4.57
C GLN A 226 12.31 -6.43 5.66
N TRP A 227 12.48 -5.74 6.80
CA TRP A 227 11.42 -5.64 7.82
C TRP A 227 10.13 -5.06 7.23
N LEU A 228 10.24 -3.91 6.54
CA LEU A 228 9.09 -3.27 5.88
C LEU A 228 8.42 -4.22 4.89
N THR A 229 9.21 -4.96 4.12
CA THR A 229 8.68 -5.89 3.11
C THR A 229 7.90 -7.02 3.74
N ARG A 230 8.42 -7.66 4.79
CA ARG A 230 7.69 -8.69 5.55
C ARG A 230 6.40 -8.13 6.16
N HIS A 231 6.49 -6.95 6.78
CA HIS A 231 5.34 -6.30 7.40
C HIS A 231 4.25 -5.95 6.39
N VAL A 232 4.60 -5.27 5.29
CA VAL A 232 3.63 -4.89 4.24
C VAL A 232 3.05 -6.12 3.54
N ALA A 233 3.85 -7.18 3.33
CA ALA A 233 3.34 -8.43 2.77
C ALA A 233 2.27 -9.06 3.67
N HIS A 234 2.55 -9.12 4.98
CA HIS A 234 1.62 -9.64 5.98
C HIS A 234 0.34 -8.80 6.04
N VAL A 235 0.45 -7.48 6.18
CA VAL A 235 -0.70 -6.57 6.22
C VAL A 235 -1.57 -6.69 4.98
N LEU A 236 -0.99 -6.59 3.78
CA LEU A 236 -1.76 -6.62 2.53
C LEU A 236 -2.39 -7.99 2.24
N THR A 237 -1.76 -9.06 2.71
CA THR A 237 -2.33 -10.41 2.63
C THR A 237 -3.48 -10.56 3.62
N MET A 238 -3.28 -10.13 4.86
CA MET A 238 -4.33 -10.14 5.88
C MET A 238 -5.51 -9.26 5.48
N GLU A 239 -5.31 -8.15 4.76
CA GLU A 239 -6.43 -7.39 4.20
C GLU A 239 -7.32 -8.22 3.25
N MET A 240 -6.73 -9.10 2.44
CA MET A 240 -7.53 -10.02 1.59
C MET A 240 -8.36 -10.96 2.45
N TRP A 241 -7.79 -11.48 3.54
CA TRP A 241 -8.54 -12.29 4.50
C TRP A 241 -9.62 -11.48 5.21
N PHE A 242 -9.33 -10.29 5.72
CA PHE A 242 -10.35 -9.43 6.32
C PHE A 242 -11.43 -9.07 5.32
N GLU A 243 -11.16 -8.94 4.03
CA GLU A 243 -12.20 -8.76 3.01
C GLU A 243 -13.13 -9.97 2.90
N LEU A 244 -12.58 -11.17 2.89
CA LEU A 244 -13.37 -12.40 2.89
C LEU A 244 -14.19 -12.55 4.18
N TYR A 245 -13.66 -12.11 5.32
CA TYR A 245 -14.22 -12.36 6.65
C TYR A 245 -14.87 -11.14 7.33
N SER A 246 -14.82 -9.93 6.75
CA SER A 246 -15.45 -8.72 7.31
C SER A 246 -16.98 -8.72 7.22
N ALA A 247 -17.58 -9.87 6.82
CA ALA A 247 -18.75 -10.56 7.44
C ALA A 247 -19.59 -11.40 6.40
N ASP A 248 -19.11 -12.49 5.78
CA ASP A 248 -19.84 -13.15 4.66
C ASP A 248 -20.28 -12.18 3.53
N THR A 249 -19.43 -11.23 3.12
CA THR A 249 -19.64 -10.33 1.95
C THR A 249 -20.98 -9.52 1.91
N ILE A 250 -21.70 -9.35 3.04
CA ILE A 250 -23.06 -8.77 3.25
C ILE A 250 -24.09 -9.83 3.61
N ALA A 251 -24.05 -10.97 2.93
CA ALA A 251 -24.98 -12.09 2.98
C ALA A 251 -24.63 -12.95 1.74
N ILE A 252 -24.15 -14.17 1.94
CA ILE A 252 -24.75 -15.31 1.23
C ILE A 252 -26.14 -15.52 1.88
N THR A 253 -27.01 -14.52 1.79
CA THR A 253 -28.26 -14.54 1.03
C THR A 253 -29.15 -15.69 1.47
N PHE A 254 -29.89 -15.47 2.56
CA PHE A 254 -31.14 -16.15 2.87
C PHE A 254 -31.14 -17.67 3.12
N ASN A 255 -30.10 -18.45 2.89
CA ASN A 255 -30.17 -19.90 3.08
C ASN A 255 -28.86 -20.50 3.59
N GLY A 256 -29.00 -21.16 4.74
CA GLY A 256 -27.91 -21.76 5.51
C GLY A 256 -27.26 -22.96 4.84
N LEU A 257 -25.98 -23.12 5.14
CA LEU A 257 -25.27 -24.40 5.10
C LEU A 257 -24.28 -24.40 6.28
N GLU A 258 -24.68 -25.07 7.35
CA GLU A 258 -23.83 -25.47 8.47
C GLU A 258 -23.04 -26.73 8.06
N ASP A 259 -21.71 -26.71 8.06
CA ASP A 259 -20.92 -27.93 8.37
C ASP A 259 -19.40 -27.75 8.66
N ASN A 260 -18.88 -26.57 9.04
CA ASN A 260 -17.43 -26.40 9.30
C ASN A 260 -17.06 -25.48 10.48
N SER A 261 -17.94 -25.37 11.48
CA SER A 261 -17.89 -24.34 12.53
C SER A 261 -16.59 -24.30 13.35
N GLN A 262 -16.00 -25.45 13.72
CA GLN A 262 -14.83 -25.46 14.61
C GLN A 262 -13.53 -25.00 13.92
N HIS A 263 -13.29 -25.42 12.67
CA HIS A 263 -12.10 -24.99 11.94
C HIS A 263 -12.20 -23.50 11.58
N GLU A 264 -13.40 -23.03 11.22
CA GLU A 264 -13.65 -21.62 10.92
C GLU A 264 -13.51 -20.73 12.16
N GLN A 265 -13.94 -21.21 13.34
CA GLN A 265 -13.75 -20.48 14.59
C GLN A 265 -12.26 -20.28 14.92
N GLY A 266 -11.44 -21.34 14.82
CA GLY A 266 -10.00 -21.23 15.06
C GLY A 266 -9.29 -20.28 14.09
N PHE A 267 -9.77 -20.21 12.85
CA PHE A 267 -9.24 -19.26 11.87
C PHE A 267 -9.70 -17.82 12.14
N GLN A 268 -10.95 -17.61 12.55
CA GLN A 268 -11.44 -16.29 12.97
C GLN A 268 -10.67 -15.76 14.19
N ASP A 269 -10.35 -16.61 15.16
CA ASP A 269 -9.50 -16.25 16.31
C ASP A 269 -8.10 -15.84 15.86
N HIS A 270 -7.52 -16.57 14.90
CA HIS A 270 -6.25 -16.19 14.30
C HIS A 270 -6.35 -14.81 13.61
N LEU A 271 -7.39 -14.57 12.81
CA LEU A 271 -7.61 -13.27 12.18
C LEU A 271 -7.79 -12.14 13.21
N PHE A 272 -8.50 -12.40 14.30
CA PHE A 272 -8.69 -11.43 15.39
C PHE A 272 -7.35 -11.01 15.99
N LEU A 273 -6.48 -11.96 16.32
CA LEU A 273 -5.14 -11.66 16.85
C LEU A 273 -4.27 -10.89 15.84
N ASN A 274 -4.31 -11.27 14.56
CA ASN A 274 -3.58 -10.53 13.51
C ASN A 274 -4.14 -9.11 13.32
N ALA A 275 -5.45 -8.93 13.42
CA ALA A 275 -6.05 -7.60 13.32
C ALA A 275 -5.61 -6.70 14.48
N ILE A 276 -5.50 -7.23 15.70
CA ILE A 276 -4.92 -6.51 16.84
C ILE A 276 -3.47 -6.09 16.53
N ASP A 277 -2.62 -7.03 16.11
CA ASP A 277 -1.20 -6.76 15.82
C ASP A 277 -1.01 -5.70 14.70
N ILE A 278 -1.82 -5.79 13.64
CA ILE A 278 -1.77 -4.84 12.53
C ILE A 278 -2.22 -3.44 12.98
N VAL A 279 -3.33 -3.33 13.71
CA VAL A 279 -3.81 -2.01 14.18
C VAL A 279 -2.86 -1.41 15.21
N ASP A 280 -2.27 -2.25 16.06
CA ASP A 280 -1.29 -1.82 17.05
C ASP A 280 0.06 -1.42 16.42
N THR A 281 0.36 -1.87 15.20
CA THR A 281 1.61 -1.52 14.50
C THR A 281 1.89 -0.03 14.54
N THR A 282 0.89 0.84 14.34
CA THR A 282 1.13 2.29 14.32
C THR A 282 1.63 2.82 15.67
N SER A 283 1.21 2.24 16.79
CA SER A 283 1.74 2.59 18.12
C SER A 283 3.20 2.14 18.24
N ARG A 284 3.51 0.96 17.69
CA ARG A 284 4.86 0.39 17.64
C ARG A 284 5.79 1.13 16.69
N LEU A 285 5.28 1.87 15.68
CA LEU A 285 6.12 2.65 14.77
C LEU A 285 6.95 3.72 15.48
N GLU A 286 6.47 4.19 16.63
CA GLU A 286 7.16 5.19 17.44
C GLU A 286 8.29 4.57 18.28
N THR A 287 8.20 3.28 18.58
CA THR A 287 9.13 2.56 19.47
C THR A 287 10.10 1.64 18.75
N GLU A 288 9.74 1.13 17.56
CA GLU A 288 10.52 0.18 16.77
C GLU A 288 11.51 0.91 15.85
N HIS A 289 12.81 0.82 16.15
CA HIS A 289 13.88 1.55 15.45
C HIS A 289 13.89 1.32 13.92
N LEU A 290 13.68 0.07 13.48
CA LEU A 290 13.68 -0.28 12.06
C LEU A 290 12.51 0.35 11.29
N SER A 291 11.40 0.62 11.97
CA SER A 291 10.17 1.10 11.36
C SER A 291 10.10 2.63 11.26
N ARG A 292 10.86 3.34 12.11
CA ARG A 292 10.79 4.80 12.27
C ARG A 292 11.00 5.56 10.96
N GLN A 293 11.94 5.11 10.14
CA GLN A 293 12.23 5.73 8.84
C GLN A 293 11.11 5.53 7.79
N TRP A 294 10.19 4.60 8.03
CA TRP A 294 9.06 4.29 7.14
C TRP A 294 7.74 4.87 7.64
N ALA A 295 7.75 5.67 8.70
CA ALA A 295 6.54 6.26 9.27
C ALA A 295 5.74 7.07 8.23
N TRP A 296 6.42 7.81 7.33
CA TRP A 296 5.78 8.56 6.24
C TRP A 296 4.97 7.67 5.30
N LEU A 297 5.43 6.44 5.04
CA LEU A 297 4.77 5.48 4.16
C LEU A 297 3.64 4.76 4.89
N LEU A 298 3.92 4.25 6.09
CA LEU A 298 3.00 3.41 6.85
C LEU A 298 1.80 4.20 7.40
N ARG A 299 1.95 5.50 7.67
CA ARG A 299 0.81 6.40 7.97
C ARG A 299 -0.21 6.45 6.82
N GLY A 300 0.25 6.30 5.57
CA GLY A 300 -0.61 6.24 4.38
C GLY A 300 -1.28 4.88 4.14
N TYR A 301 -0.90 3.84 4.87
CA TYR A 301 -1.64 2.57 4.91
C TYR A 301 -2.79 2.75 5.91
N GLN A 302 -3.96 3.14 5.40
CA GLN A 302 -5.15 3.25 6.25
C GLN A 302 -5.52 1.86 6.78
N GLN A 303 -5.31 1.63 8.07
CA GLN A 303 -5.64 0.38 8.79
C GLN A 303 -7.16 0.17 8.97
N PHE A 304 -7.96 0.73 8.07
CA PHE A 304 -9.41 0.78 8.13
C PHE A 304 -10.01 -0.63 8.17
N ARG A 305 -9.55 -1.54 7.31
CA ARG A 305 -10.12 -2.90 7.21
C ARG A 305 -9.88 -3.74 8.46
N PRO A 306 -8.65 -3.87 8.98
CA PRO A 306 -8.41 -4.51 10.27
C PRO A 306 -9.23 -3.90 11.40
N LEU A 307 -9.38 -2.56 11.43
CA LEU A 307 -10.13 -1.87 12.48
C LEU A 307 -11.64 -2.14 12.41
N VAL A 308 -12.22 -2.17 11.19
CA VAL A 308 -13.62 -2.59 10.97
C VAL A 308 -13.82 -4.03 11.42
N PHE A 309 -12.90 -4.93 11.06
CA PHE A 309 -12.94 -6.33 11.46
C PHE A 309 -12.93 -6.47 12.99
N LEU A 310 -12.01 -5.78 13.70
CA LEU A 310 -11.96 -5.78 15.16
C LEU A 310 -13.28 -5.30 15.79
N LEU A 311 -13.82 -4.16 15.34
CA LEU A 311 -15.07 -3.62 15.88
C LEU A 311 -16.28 -4.54 15.64
N ASN A 312 -16.27 -5.33 14.57
CA ASN A 312 -17.30 -6.35 14.34
C ASN A 312 -17.14 -7.52 15.30
N GLU A 313 -15.93 -8.06 15.46
CA GLU A 313 -15.64 -9.19 16.34
C GLU A 313 -15.90 -8.87 17.82
N LEU A 314 -15.59 -7.63 18.24
CA LEU A 314 -15.80 -7.16 19.61
C LEU A 314 -17.28 -7.13 20.04
N GLN A 315 -18.23 -7.19 19.10
CA GLN A 315 -19.66 -7.25 19.41
C GLN A 315 -20.10 -8.64 19.92
N TYR A 316 -19.38 -9.70 19.59
CA TYR A 316 -19.84 -11.08 19.82
C TYR A 316 -18.88 -11.93 20.66
N ARG A 317 -17.62 -11.52 20.80
CA ARG A 317 -16.62 -12.28 21.56
C ARG A 317 -16.82 -12.18 23.07
N GLU A 318 -16.59 -13.30 23.76
CA GLU A 318 -16.61 -13.35 25.22
C GLU A 318 -15.47 -12.54 25.85
N PRO A 319 -15.68 -11.93 27.03
CA PRO A 319 -14.64 -11.18 27.72
C PRO A 319 -13.42 -12.03 28.04
N CYS A 320 -12.26 -11.63 27.51
CA CYS A 320 -10.96 -12.24 27.83
C CYS A 320 -9.85 -11.19 27.74
N ALA A 321 -8.61 -11.57 28.10
CA ALA A 321 -7.46 -10.67 28.03
C ALA A 321 -7.22 -10.12 26.61
N ALA A 322 -7.43 -10.94 25.58
CA ALA A 322 -7.27 -10.51 24.19
C ALA A 322 -8.33 -9.47 23.78
N VAL A 323 -9.60 -9.65 24.20
CA VAL A 323 -10.68 -8.67 23.97
C VAL A 323 -10.39 -7.35 24.68
N ALA A 324 -9.91 -7.40 25.93
CA ALA A 324 -9.52 -6.19 26.66
C ALA A 324 -8.34 -5.45 25.99
N HIS A 325 -7.38 -6.19 25.42
CA HIS A 325 -6.28 -5.60 24.66
C HIS A 325 -6.76 -4.98 23.34
N ALA A 326 -7.63 -5.67 22.60
CA ALA A 326 -8.22 -5.18 21.36
C ALA A 326 -8.94 -3.83 21.55
N TRP A 327 -9.70 -3.67 22.65
CA TRP A 327 -10.34 -2.39 22.99
C TRP A 327 -9.33 -1.24 23.12
N LYS A 328 -8.23 -1.44 23.85
CA LYS A 328 -7.17 -0.43 23.99
C LYS A 328 -6.56 -0.05 22.64
N VAL A 329 -6.31 -1.05 21.80
CA VAL A 329 -5.73 -0.86 20.46
C VAL A 329 -6.70 -0.08 19.55
N VAL A 330 -7.99 -0.41 19.58
CA VAL A 330 -9.05 0.30 18.84
C VAL A 330 -9.16 1.76 19.29
N GLU A 331 -9.21 2.02 20.59
CA GLU A 331 -9.30 3.38 21.14
C GLU A 331 -8.07 4.22 20.77
N SER A 332 -6.88 3.65 20.90
CA SER A 332 -5.64 4.27 20.45
C SER A 332 -5.70 4.61 18.96
N ALA A 333 -6.16 3.68 18.12
CA ALA A 333 -6.27 3.91 16.68
C ALA A 333 -7.25 5.04 16.30
N LEU A 334 -8.44 5.06 16.91
CA LEU A 334 -9.45 6.09 16.65
C LEU A 334 -9.06 7.47 17.20
N SER A 335 -8.28 7.51 18.29
CA SER A 335 -7.75 8.78 18.81
C SER A 335 -6.77 9.45 17.84
N ARG A 336 -6.04 8.65 17.06
CA ARG A 336 -5.03 9.09 16.07
C ARG A 336 -5.65 9.55 14.73
N TRP A 337 -6.95 9.35 14.52
CA TRP A 337 -7.58 9.74 13.26
C TRP A 337 -7.70 11.27 13.12
N PRO A 338 -7.30 11.85 11.97
CA PRO A 338 -7.51 13.26 11.71
C PRO A 338 -9.01 13.58 11.70
N ASP A 339 -9.39 14.78 12.13
CA ASP A 339 -10.80 15.21 12.16
C ASP A 339 -11.45 15.19 10.76
N SER A 340 -10.67 15.42 9.70
CA SER A 340 -11.13 15.29 8.32
C SER A 340 -11.56 13.86 7.99
N SER A 341 -10.91 12.84 8.56
CA SER A 341 -11.26 11.43 8.39
C SER A 341 -12.47 11.02 9.22
N ARG A 342 -12.68 11.61 10.42
CA ARG A 342 -13.88 11.37 11.26
C ARG A 342 -15.16 11.82 10.57
N ASN A 343 -15.12 12.92 9.81
CA ASN A 343 -16.26 13.44 9.07
C ASN A 343 -16.54 12.70 7.75
N SER A 344 -15.69 11.75 7.35
CA SER A 344 -15.89 10.95 6.15
C SER A 344 -16.97 9.87 6.34
N ALA A 345 -17.41 9.23 5.25
CA ALA A 345 -18.30 8.06 5.33
C ALA A 345 -17.66 6.90 6.12
N ASN A 346 -16.34 6.74 6.04
CA ASN A 346 -15.58 5.76 6.81
C ASN A 346 -15.58 6.13 8.30
N GLY A 347 -15.39 7.41 8.64
CA GLY A 347 -15.49 7.94 10.00
C GLY A 347 -16.82 7.61 10.67
N ARG A 348 -17.93 7.95 10.01
CA ARG A 348 -19.27 7.62 10.50
C ARG A 348 -19.51 6.13 10.69
N LEU A 349 -18.99 5.28 9.78
CA LEU A 349 -19.10 3.83 9.93
C LEU A 349 -18.38 3.34 11.19
N MET A 350 -17.17 3.84 11.46
CA MET A 350 -16.41 3.46 12.64
C MET A 350 -17.09 3.90 13.93
N ASP A 351 -17.60 5.14 13.99
CA ASP A 351 -18.32 5.62 15.16
C ASP A 351 -19.56 4.77 15.44
N ASN A 352 -20.32 4.41 14.40
CA ASN A 352 -21.48 3.52 14.53
C ASN A 352 -21.09 2.13 15.04
N LEU A 353 -20.03 1.53 14.48
CA LEU A 353 -19.56 0.21 14.89
C LEU A 353 -19.03 0.21 16.32
N LYS A 354 -18.28 1.25 16.70
CA LYS A 354 -17.79 1.44 18.07
C LYS A 354 -18.94 1.57 19.05
N ASN A 355 -19.88 2.47 18.79
CA ASN A 355 -21.03 2.69 19.67
C ASN A 355 -21.85 1.41 19.87
N LYS A 356 -22.05 0.63 18.81
CA LYS A 356 -22.75 -0.66 18.87
C LYS A 356 -21.98 -1.68 19.71
N ALA A 357 -20.66 -1.77 19.54
CA ALA A 357 -19.81 -2.66 20.33
C ALA A 357 -19.81 -2.28 21.82
N ASP A 358 -19.70 -0.98 22.14
CA ASP A 358 -19.79 -0.46 23.52
C ASP A 358 -21.13 -0.80 24.17
N GLU A 359 -22.25 -0.61 23.45
CA GLU A 359 -23.59 -0.91 23.96
C GLU A 359 -23.78 -2.39 24.28
N ILE A 360 -23.30 -3.28 23.39
CA ILE A 360 -23.41 -4.72 23.60
C ILE A 360 -22.55 -5.15 24.80
N GLN A 361 -21.32 -4.63 24.91
CA GLN A 361 -20.45 -4.93 26.04
C GLN A 361 -21.04 -4.45 27.37
N LEU A 362 -21.67 -3.27 27.40
CA LEU A 362 -22.37 -2.76 28.58
C LEU A 362 -23.50 -3.72 29.00
N ARG A 363 -24.30 -4.20 28.05
CA ARG A 363 -25.38 -5.18 28.31
C ARG A 363 -24.83 -6.50 28.84
N LEU A 364 -23.73 -7.01 28.29
CA LEU A 364 -23.08 -8.24 28.78
C LEU A 364 -22.55 -8.07 30.21
N SER A 365 -21.94 -6.92 30.51
CA SER A 365 -21.43 -6.62 31.86
C SER A 365 -22.55 -6.49 32.90
N GLN A 366 -23.71 -5.96 32.52
CA GLN A 366 -24.89 -5.87 33.39
C GLN A 366 -25.52 -7.24 33.65
N ARG A 367 -25.56 -8.13 32.64
CA ARG A 367 -26.04 -9.51 32.80
C ARG A 367 -25.16 -10.32 33.74
N SER A 368 -23.83 -10.21 33.62
CA SER A 368 -22.88 -10.91 34.51
C SER A 368 -22.89 -10.41 35.96
N ARG A 369 -23.46 -9.22 36.25
CA ARG A 369 -23.59 -8.69 37.61
C ARG A 369 -24.92 -9.08 38.27
N ASN A 370 -25.92 -9.48 37.49
CA ASN A 370 -27.28 -9.75 37.95
C ASN A 370 -27.64 -11.24 37.97
N GLY A 371 -26.76 -12.11 37.48
CA GLY A 371 -26.84 -13.57 37.60
C GLY A 371 -25.64 -14.08 38.37
#